data_AF-A0A7Y5NTG1-F1
#
_entry.id   AF-A0A7Y5NTG1-F1
#
_cell.length_a   1.000
_cell.length_b   1.000
_cell.length_c   1.000
_cell.angle_alpha   90.00
_cell.angle_beta   90.00
_cell.angle_gamma   90.00
#
_symmetry.space_group_name_H-M   'P 1'
#
loop_
_entity.id
_entity.type
_entity.pdbx_description
1 polymer ?
#
loop_
_entity_poly.entity_id
_entity_poly.type
_entity_poly.pdbx_seq_one_letter_code
_entity_poly.pdbx_strand_id
1 'polypeptide(L)'
;MTKMNAKGAKGREREKSESLSLRSNTNLFSLLCPWRPSLRLCVFAVLSLLGCGPAGEPVAPGNIGVAGATSRAPIPASQRPDVDRSFPLDYDALPHLVTTSITPADMSAGIAMIRAQNGVDQARVGGNLLVEIELGNSRTFTAEPLEPSSDATQKPNGCVPRPGTSPVAWEGFSLASWTDLFIDYVRFEGTYDFDTCTAKPTRFARVRAPAVVPGVAYAFRTCVPVCTSVPAPGSREELLVIVGPPAKWVGATVPWPSMQTNPHVGLFSRIIVPLKRGGSASTFFHVAEPDLQAFLARRRTKTGRSLDVPSAPLIQLSFDFSWPEGDPSPVGIGFAGVVPGAPGSSGATSVYDFSDDVVEAALATP
;
A
#
# COMPACT_ATOMS: atom_id res chain seq x y z
N MET A 1 18.69 -41.52 -57.27
CA MET A 1 19.65 -42.46 -56.65
C MET A 1 20.15 -41.85 -55.35
N THR A 2 19.78 -42.51 -54.26
CA THR A 2 19.94 -42.12 -52.85
C THR A 2 21.39 -42.27 -52.39
N LYS A 3 21.92 -41.32 -51.62
CA LYS A 3 23.04 -41.55 -50.71
C LYS A 3 22.79 -40.86 -49.37
N MET A 4 22.33 -41.67 -48.42
CA MET A 4 22.49 -41.44 -46.97
C MET A 4 23.88 -41.92 -46.55
N ASN A 5 24.50 -41.21 -45.60
CA ASN A 5 25.41 -41.70 -44.55
C ASN A 5 25.65 -40.50 -43.61
N ALA A 6 25.11 -40.40 -42.40
CA ALA A 6 25.26 -41.22 -41.18
C ALA A 6 26.56 -40.98 -40.40
N LYS A 7 26.36 -40.62 -39.12
CA LYS A 7 27.19 -40.78 -37.91
C LYS A 7 28.29 -39.76 -37.59
N GLY A 8 28.12 -39.16 -36.41
CA GLY A 8 29.18 -38.58 -35.58
C GLY A 8 28.62 -38.15 -34.22
N ALA A 9 28.76 -39.01 -33.21
CA ALA A 9 28.28 -38.81 -31.84
C ALA A 9 29.40 -38.36 -30.89
N LYS A 10 28.99 -37.86 -29.71
CA LYS A 10 29.68 -37.76 -28.40
C LYS A 10 30.19 -36.38 -27.97
N GLY A 11 29.77 -36.02 -26.75
CA GLY A 11 30.39 -35.01 -25.89
C GLY A 11 29.52 -34.77 -24.66
N ARG A 12 29.74 -35.55 -23.60
CA ARG A 12 29.05 -35.50 -22.30
C ARG A 12 30.15 -35.31 -21.24
N GLU A 13 30.20 -34.14 -20.60
CA GLU A 13 30.97 -33.86 -19.37
C GLU A 13 30.01 -33.08 -18.46
N ARG A 14 29.42 -33.64 -17.40
CA ARG A 14 29.93 -33.98 -16.05
C ARG A 14 30.52 -32.81 -15.25
N GLU A 15 29.67 -32.34 -14.32
CA GLU A 15 29.92 -32.04 -12.90
C GLU A 15 31.18 -31.26 -12.51
N LYS A 16 30.96 -30.07 -11.93
CA LYS A 16 31.62 -29.69 -10.68
C LYS A 16 30.64 -28.97 -9.76
N SER A 17 30.25 -29.69 -8.71
CA SER A 17 29.66 -29.16 -7.49
C SER A 17 30.77 -28.52 -6.65
N GLU A 18 30.62 -27.25 -6.27
CA GLU A 18 31.36 -26.69 -5.13
C GLU A 18 30.37 -26.24 -4.07
N SER A 19 30.27 -27.07 -3.04
CA SER A 19 29.65 -26.81 -1.76
C SER A 19 30.60 -25.99 -0.90
N LEU A 20 30.26 -24.73 -0.62
CA LEU A 20 30.93 -23.93 0.40
C LEU A 20 30.11 -23.94 1.69
N SER A 21 30.53 -24.83 2.58
CA SER A 21 30.18 -24.89 3.99
C SER A 21 30.92 -23.77 4.73
N LEU A 22 30.19 -22.83 5.34
CA LEU A 22 30.71 -21.93 6.37
C LEU A 22 30.05 -22.29 7.71
N ARG A 23 30.80 -23.03 8.52
CA ARG A 23 30.60 -23.18 9.96
C ARG A 23 31.71 -22.44 10.71
N SER A 24 31.33 -21.99 11.91
CA SER A 24 32.17 -21.74 13.09
C SER A 24 32.62 -20.29 13.31
N ASN A 25 32.10 -19.64 14.35
CA ASN A 25 32.75 -19.69 15.67
C ASN A 25 31.97 -18.87 16.71
N THR A 26 31.31 -19.59 17.61
CA THR A 26 31.08 -19.17 19.00
C THR A 26 32.39 -19.31 19.77
N ASN A 27 32.79 -18.30 20.54
CA ASN A 27 33.49 -18.50 21.80
C ASN A 27 33.29 -17.32 22.76
N LEU A 28 32.77 -17.68 23.94
CA LEU A 28 32.70 -16.93 25.18
C LEU A 28 34.11 -16.77 25.80
N PHE A 29 34.37 -15.60 26.38
CA PHE A 29 35.15 -15.37 27.63
C PHE A 29 34.63 -14.02 28.18
N SER A 30 33.81 -13.92 29.24
CA SER A 30 34.16 -13.87 30.68
C SER A 30 35.32 -12.90 30.99
N LEU A 31 35.38 -12.03 32.01
CA LEU A 31 34.59 -11.63 33.18
C LEU A 31 35.44 -10.52 33.87
N LEU A 32 34.81 -9.62 34.67
CA LEU A 32 35.42 -8.73 35.71
C LEU A 32 36.17 -7.48 35.20
N CYS A 33 36.06 -6.26 35.75
CA CYS A 33 35.83 -5.84 37.14
C CYS A 33 35.26 -4.39 37.23
N PRO A 34 34.70 -3.95 38.38
CA PRO A 34 34.00 -2.67 38.58
C PRO A 34 34.75 -1.69 39.50
N TRP A 35 34.89 -0.40 39.16
CA TRP A 35 35.33 0.64 40.13
C TRP A 35 34.59 1.98 39.91
N ARG A 36 33.97 2.46 41.00
CA ARG A 36 33.33 3.78 41.28
C ARG A 36 34.41 4.79 41.76
N PRO A 37 34.13 6.03 42.29
CA PRO A 37 33.00 6.98 42.18
C PRO A 37 33.42 8.49 42.07
N SER A 38 32.42 9.40 42.09
CA SER A 38 32.42 10.72 42.80
C SER A 38 32.55 12.03 42.00
N LEU A 39 31.51 12.87 42.07
CA LEU A 39 31.47 14.35 42.30
C LEU A 39 30.03 14.86 42.00
N ARG A 40 29.14 15.11 42.99
CA ARG A 40 28.91 16.29 43.85
C ARG A 40 28.38 17.57 43.15
N LEU A 41 27.34 18.14 43.79
CA LEU A 41 26.76 19.51 43.72
C LEU A 41 25.87 19.82 42.48
N CYS A 42 24.71 20.51 42.56
CA CYS A 42 24.15 21.44 43.54
C CYS A 42 22.62 21.33 43.66
N VAL A 43 22.15 21.61 44.87
CA VAL A 43 20.78 21.98 45.24
C VAL A 43 20.49 23.40 44.75
N PHE A 44 19.32 23.64 44.15
CA PHE A 44 18.62 24.92 44.28
C PHE A 44 17.12 24.66 44.39
N ALA A 45 16.60 24.97 45.58
CA ALA A 45 15.19 25.19 45.82
C ALA A 45 14.80 26.58 45.31
N VAL A 46 13.69 26.67 44.59
CA VAL A 46 12.91 27.91 44.47
C VAL A 46 11.46 27.54 44.75
N LEU A 47 11.01 27.98 45.92
CA LEU A 47 9.63 28.00 46.37
C LEU A 47 9.03 29.34 45.91
N SER A 48 7.94 29.31 45.14
CA SER A 48 6.97 30.40 44.98
C SER A 48 5.63 29.74 44.63
N LEU A 49 4.76 29.45 45.62
CA LEU A 49 3.63 30.29 46.01
C LEU A 49 2.82 30.81 44.83
N LEU A 50 1.69 30.14 44.52
CA LEU A 50 0.46 30.73 43.98
C LEU A 50 -0.69 29.70 44.03
N GLY A 51 -1.68 29.97 44.90
CA GLY A 51 -3.11 29.72 44.67
C GLY A 51 -3.66 28.28 44.70
N CYS A 52 -4.06 27.79 45.88
CA CYS A 52 -5.14 26.81 45.97
C CYS A 52 -6.48 27.51 45.71
N GLY A 53 -7.01 27.39 44.50
CA GLY A 53 -8.42 27.66 44.21
C GLY A 53 -9.31 26.52 44.72
N PRO A 54 -10.57 26.77 45.09
CA PRO A 54 -11.48 25.74 45.56
C PRO A 54 -11.72 24.69 44.47
N ALA A 55 -11.76 23.42 44.89
CA ALA A 55 -12.10 22.30 44.04
C ALA A 55 -13.48 22.54 43.39
N GLY A 56 -13.48 22.83 42.09
CA GLY A 56 -14.70 22.81 41.29
C GLY A 56 -15.26 21.40 41.27
N GLU A 57 -16.57 21.28 41.48
CA GLU A 57 -17.30 20.03 41.35
C GLU A 57 -16.96 19.34 40.02
N PRO A 58 -16.86 17.99 40.01
CA PRO A 58 -16.71 17.26 38.76
C PRO A 58 -17.93 17.56 37.89
N VAL A 59 -17.72 18.36 36.84
CA VAL A 59 -18.69 18.55 35.78
C VAL A 59 -18.96 17.17 35.19
N ALA A 60 -20.19 16.68 35.38
CA ALA A 60 -20.65 15.43 34.79
C ALA A 60 -20.30 15.42 33.29
N PRO A 61 -19.88 14.28 32.72
CA PRO A 61 -19.61 14.19 31.29
C PRO A 61 -20.87 14.65 30.54
N GLY A 62 -20.80 15.86 29.99
CA GLY A 62 -21.84 16.39 29.14
C GLY A 62 -22.01 15.40 28.00
N ASN A 63 -23.26 14.99 27.75
CA ASN A 63 -23.65 14.29 26.54
C ASN A 63 -23.21 15.15 25.36
N ILE A 64 -22.01 14.91 24.84
CA ILE A 64 -21.65 15.26 23.48
C ILE A 64 -22.57 14.38 22.65
N GLY A 65 -23.71 14.96 22.26
CA GLY A 65 -24.61 14.35 21.32
C GLY A 65 -23.81 14.02 20.08
N VAL A 66 -23.48 12.73 19.92
CA VAL A 66 -22.94 12.18 18.69
C VAL A 66 -23.99 12.49 17.64
N ALA A 67 -23.75 13.55 16.86
CA ALA A 67 -24.63 13.94 15.78
C ALA A 67 -24.83 12.73 14.87
N GLY A 68 -26.08 12.26 14.86
CA GLY A 68 -26.65 11.15 14.09
C GLY A 68 -25.66 10.27 13.35
N ALA A 69 -25.23 9.17 14.00
CA ALA A 69 -24.97 7.96 13.24
C ALA A 69 -26.32 7.55 12.63
N THR A 70 -26.58 7.99 11.39
CA THR A 70 -27.70 7.47 10.62
C THR A 70 -27.49 5.97 10.51
N SER A 71 -28.32 5.22 11.24
CA SER A 71 -28.37 3.76 11.16
C SER A 71 -28.64 3.40 9.71
N ARG A 72 -27.60 3.09 8.93
CA ARG A 72 -27.75 2.56 7.58
C ARG A 72 -28.65 1.33 7.67
N ALA A 73 -29.67 1.28 6.82
CA ALA A 73 -30.56 0.13 6.76
C ALA A 73 -29.72 -1.15 6.57
N PRO A 74 -30.06 -2.26 7.25
CA PRO A 74 -29.34 -3.52 7.07
C PRO A 74 -29.31 -3.90 5.59
N ILE A 75 -28.14 -4.32 5.10
CA ILE A 75 -28.01 -4.84 3.73
C ILE A 75 -28.97 -6.03 3.56
N PRO A 76 -29.88 -6.00 2.56
CA PRO A 76 -30.78 -7.11 2.27
C PRO A 76 -30.02 -8.43 2.16
N ALA A 77 -30.62 -9.53 2.61
CA ALA A 77 -29.97 -10.84 2.59
C ALA A 77 -29.48 -11.24 1.18
N SER A 78 -30.22 -10.84 0.14
CA SER A 78 -29.86 -11.08 -1.27
C SER A 78 -28.63 -10.30 -1.76
N GLN A 79 -28.20 -9.28 -1.03
CA GLN A 79 -27.02 -8.47 -1.33
C GLN A 79 -25.84 -8.80 -0.41
N ARG A 80 -26.01 -9.76 0.51
CA ARG A 80 -24.91 -10.22 1.36
C ARG A 80 -23.99 -11.09 0.52
N PRO A 81 -22.67 -10.91 0.62
CA PRO A 81 -21.73 -11.77 -0.06
C PRO A 81 -21.83 -13.19 0.50
N ASP A 82 -21.86 -14.17 -0.39
CA ASP A 82 -21.64 -15.56 -0.03
C ASP A 82 -20.13 -15.73 0.17
N VAL A 83 -19.72 -15.93 1.42
CA VAL A 83 -18.32 -16.13 1.78
C VAL A 83 -17.90 -17.50 1.24
N ASP A 84 -17.08 -17.50 0.18
CA ASP A 84 -16.51 -18.71 -0.38
C ASP A 84 -15.35 -19.19 0.51
N ARG A 85 -14.46 -18.26 0.88
CA ARG A 85 -13.22 -18.58 1.60
C ARG A 85 -12.84 -17.55 2.64
N SER A 86 -12.16 -18.04 3.67
CA SER A 86 -11.45 -17.22 4.65
C SER A 86 -9.97 -17.59 4.67
N PHE A 87 -9.13 -16.63 5.04
CA PHE A 87 -7.69 -16.84 5.16
C PHE A 87 -7.16 -16.10 6.40
N PRO A 88 -6.28 -16.74 7.18
CA PRO A 88 -5.65 -16.07 8.31
C PRO A 88 -4.74 -14.96 7.80
N LEU A 89 -4.76 -13.82 8.48
CA LEU A 89 -3.85 -12.72 8.20
C LEU A 89 -2.95 -12.51 9.41
N ASP A 90 -1.72 -13.01 9.29
CA ASP A 90 -0.67 -12.79 10.27
C ASP A 90 -0.07 -11.39 10.07
N TYR A 91 -0.52 -10.46 10.90
CA TYR A 91 -0.09 -9.06 10.82
C TYR A 91 1.40 -8.88 11.14
N ASP A 92 1.95 -9.68 12.06
CA ASP A 92 3.34 -9.58 12.47
C ASP A 92 4.30 -10.07 11.38
N ALA A 93 3.84 -11.01 10.56
CA ALA A 93 4.57 -11.46 9.39
C ALA A 93 4.63 -10.41 8.26
N LEU A 94 3.79 -9.37 8.30
CA LEU A 94 3.79 -8.33 7.27
C LEU A 94 5.02 -7.43 7.41
N PRO A 95 5.78 -7.16 6.34
CA PRO A 95 6.95 -6.31 6.40
C PRO A 95 6.56 -4.82 6.46
N HIS A 96 7.50 -3.99 6.91
CA HIS A 96 7.33 -2.54 6.93
C HIS A 96 7.87 -1.89 5.65
N LEU A 97 7.15 -0.89 5.14
CA LEU A 97 7.66 0.07 4.17
C LEU A 97 8.62 1.03 4.86
N VAL A 98 9.91 0.88 4.56
CA VAL A 98 10.99 1.64 5.22
C VAL A 98 11.75 2.44 4.18
N THR A 99 12.17 3.66 4.55
CA THR A 99 13.05 4.47 3.72
C THR A 99 14.38 3.77 3.45
N THR A 100 14.84 3.82 2.21
CA THR A 100 16.12 3.25 1.77
C THR A 100 16.91 4.29 1.00
N SER A 101 18.25 4.14 0.99
CA SER A 101 19.12 4.99 0.18
C SER A 101 18.79 4.86 -1.31
N ILE A 102 18.68 5.99 -2.00
CA ILE A 102 18.47 6.04 -3.45
C ILE A 102 19.70 5.51 -4.19
N THR A 103 19.48 4.62 -5.15
CA THR A 103 20.50 4.15 -6.08
C THR A 103 20.36 4.84 -7.45
N PRO A 104 21.38 4.78 -8.33
CA PRO A 104 21.25 5.31 -9.69
C PRO A 104 20.10 4.70 -10.50
N ALA A 105 19.74 3.43 -10.24
CA ALA A 105 18.59 2.80 -10.88
C ALA A 105 17.27 3.43 -10.42
N ASP A 106 17.15 3.77 -9.14
CA ASP A 106 15.96 4.42 -8.57
C ASP A 106 15.78 5.84 -9.15
N MET A 107 16.88 6.53 -9.44
CA MET A 107 16.85 7.86 -10.09
C MET A 107 16.24 7.83 -11.49
N SER A 108 16.19 6.67 -12.14
CA SER A 108 15.54 6.49 -13.44
C SER A 108 14.01 6.44 -13.34
N ALA A 109 13.44 6.23 -12.15
CA ALA A 109 12.00 6.20 -11.89
C ALA A 109 11.38 7.61 -11.80
N GLY A 110 11.88 8.56 -12.59
CA GLY A 110 11.33 9.91 -12.67
C GLY A 110 9.96 9.95 -13.35
N ILE A 111 9.20 11.02 -13.08
CA ILE A 111 7.92 11.30 -13.74
C ILE A 111 8.15 12.31 -14.85
N ALA A 112 7.48 12.09 -15.99
CA ALA A 112 7.34 13.09 -17.05
C ALA A 112 5.88 13.15 -17.51
N MET A 113 5.37 14.36 -17.77
CA MET A 113 4.08 14.52 -18.42
C MET A 113 4.26 14.57 -19.94
N ILE A 114 3.59 13.68 -20.67
CA ILE A 114 3.60 13.64 -22.13
C ILE A 114 2.22 13.94 -22.70
N ARG A 115 2.14 14.65 -23.82
CA ARG A 115 0.86 14.85 -24.51
C ARG A 115 0.58 13.63 -25.36
N ALA A 116 -0.49 12.91 -25.06
CA ALA A 116 -0.94 11.81 -25.89
C ALA A 116 -1.48 12.30 -27.24
N GLN A 117 -1.60 11.40 -28.21
CA GLN A 117 -2.06 11.71 -29.58
C GLN A 117 -3.46 12.33 -29.62
N ASN A 118 -4.29 12.07 -28.61
CA ASN A 118 -5.62 12.66 -28.45
C ASN A 118 -5.62 14.03 -27.77
N GLY A 119 -4.44 14.63 -27.53
CA GLY A 119 -4.28 15.92 -26.87
C GLY A 119 -4.40 15.89 -25.35
N VAL A 120 -4.59 14.71 -24.74
CA VAL A 120 -4.67 14.55 -23.28
C VAL A 120 -3.28 14.38 -22.70
N ASP A 121 -2.98 15.16 -21.67
CA ASP A 121 -1.71 15.05 -20.95
C ASP A 121 -1.72 13.78 -20.07
N GLN A 122 -0.69 12.95 -20.22
CA GLN A 122 -0.53 11.66 -19.54
C GLN A 122 0.76 11.65 -18.73
N ALA A 123 0.66 11.26 -17.47
CA ALA A 123 1.83 11.00 -16.66
C ALA A 123 2.49 9.68 -17.08
N ARG A 124 3.82 9.71 -17.15
CA ARG A 124 4.66 8.55 -17.45
C ARG A 124 5.73 8.42 -16.39
N VAL A 125 6.03 7.18 -16.00
CA VAL A 125 7.08 6.87 -15.04
C VAL A 125 8.16 6.06 -15.73
N GLY A 126 9.42 6.38 -15.44
CA GLY A 126 10.54 5.56 -15.87
C GLY A 126 10.58 4.20 -15.16
N GLY A 127 11.15 3.21 -15.84
CA GLY A 127 11.23 1.84 -15.34
C GLY A 127 9.94 1.04 -15.51
N ASN A 128 9.97 -0.22 -15.07
CA ASN A 128 8.83 -1.15 -15.20
C ASN A 128 7.89 -1.05 -13.98
N LEU A 129 7.37 0.15 -13.73
CA LEU A 129 6.54 0.47 -12.57
C LEU A 129 5.10 0.79 -12.98
N LEU A 130 4.15 0.32 -12.20
CA LEU A 130 2.76 0.80 -12.23
C LEU A 130 2.57 1.67 -10.98
N VAL A 131 2.33 2.98 -11.16
CA VAL A 131 2.33 3.93 -10.04
C VAL A 131 1.12 4.85 -10.04
N GLU A 132 0.75 5.27 -8.84
CA GLU A 132 -0.11 6.41 -8.55
C GLU A 132 0.76 7.63 -8.26
N ILE A 133 0.30 8.81 -8.67
CA ILE A 133 1.02 10.07 -8.51
C ILE A 133 0.13 11.06 -7.75
N GLU A 134 0.67 11.57 -6.66
CA GLU A 134 0.12 12.63 -5.84
C GLU A 134 0.95 13.90 -6.06
N LEU A 135 0.33 14.94 -6.62
CA LEU A 135 0.96 16.22 -6.92
C LEU A 135 0.32 17.32 -6.05
N GLY A 136 1.10 17.88 -5.13
CA GLY A 136 0.57 18.78 -4.12
C GLY A 136 -0.36 18.03 -3.18
N ASN A 137 -1.59 18.54 -3.01
CA ASN A 137 -2.65 17.89 -2.23
C ASN A 137 -3.64 17.12 -3.13
N SER A 138 -3.36 17.03 -4.42
CA SER A 138 -4.21 16.35 -5.38
C SER A 138 -3.62 14.99 -5.73
N ARG A 139 -4.42 13.94 -5.62
CA ARG A 139 -4.12 12.65 -6.24
C ARG A 139 -4.64 12.69 -7.66
N THR A 140 -3.74 12.59 -8.62
CA THR A 140 -4.04 13.19 -9.93
C THR A 140 -3.85 12.20 -11.08
N PHE A 141 -2.98 11.20 -10.97
CA PHE A 141 -2.66 10.33 -12.11
C PHE A 141 -2.34 8.89 -11.72
N THR A 142 -2.68 7.94 -12.59
CA THR A 142 -1.99 6.66 -12.66
C THR A 142 -1.08 6.66 -13.88
N ALA A 143 0.17 6.24 -13.73
CA ALA A 143 1.14 6.17 -14.80
C ALA A 143 1.49 4.70 -15.11
N GLU A 144 1.41 4.36 -16.40
CA GLU A 144 1.97 3.12 -16.94
C GLU A 144 3.45 3.31 -17.29
N PRO A 145 4.25 2.22 -17.34
CA PRO A 145 5.66 2.28 -17.73
C PRO A 145 5.85 3.05 -19.04
N LEU A 146 6.94 3.82 -19.12
CA LEU A 146 7.48 4.22 -20.41
C LEU A 146 7.90 2.95 -21.15
N GLU A 147 7.13 2.56 -22.17
CA GLU A 147 7.65 1.63 -23.17
C GLU A 147 8.93 2.25 -23.75
N PRO A 148 10.02 1.49 -23.91
CA PRO A 148 11.25 1.98 -24.48
C PRO A 148 11.00 2.32 -25.95
N SER A 149 10.48 3.50 -26.23
CA SER A 149 10.37 3.99 -27.60
C SER A 149 11.78 4.23 -28.13
N SER A 150 11.99 3.93 -29.41
CA SER A 150 13.24 4.17 -30.12
C SER A 150 13.59 5.66 -30.26
N ASP A 151 12.69 6.56 -29.83
CA ASP A 151 12.86 8.02 -29.87
C ASP A 151 13.03 8.58 -28.45
N ALA A 152 14.24 8.38 -27.89
CA ALA A 152 14.69 8.99 -26.65
C ALA A 152 14.75 10.54 -26.67
N THR A 153 14.29 11.17 -27.76
CA THR A 153 14.28 12.61 -28.03
C THR A 153 12.90 13.24 -27.95
N GLN A 154 11.84 12.48 -27.65
CA GLN A 154 10.50 13.07 -27.51
C GLN A 154 10.44 13.93 -26.25
N LYS A 155 10.63 15.25 -26.44
CA LYS A 155 10.52 16.24 -25.38
C LYS A 155 9.14 16.10 -24.73
N PRO A 156 9.02 16.12 -23.39
CA PRO A 156 7.73 16.11 -22.71
C PRO A 156 6.93 17.36 -23.12
N ASN A 157 6.06 17.21 -24.12
CA ASN A 157 5.17 18.26 -24.59
C ASN A 157 3.80 18.23 -23.86
N GLY A 158 3.73 17.46 -22.77
CA GLY A 158 2.50 17.14 -22.02
C GLY A 158 2.17 18.06 -20.89
N CYS A 159 2.82 19.21 -20.76
CA CYS A 159 2.32 20.26 -19.90
C CYS A 159 2.67 21.60 -20.53
N VAL A 160 1.87 22.64 -20.26
CA VAL A 160 2.24 24.01 -20.62
C VAL A 160 3.28 24.47 -19.59
N PRO A 161 4.55 24.72 -19.98
CA PRO A 161 5.58 25.15 -19.05
C PRO A 161 5.14 26.41 -18.32
N ARG A 162 5.26 26.39 -16.99
CA ARG A 162 4.97 27.55 -16.15
C ARG A 162 5.92 27.59 -14.95
N PRO A 163 6.30 28.78 -14.46
CA PRO A 163 7.19 28.89 -13.32
C PRO A 163 6.64 28.22 -12.07
N GLY A 164 7.53 27.55 -11.34
CA GLY A 164 7.25 27.06 -9.99
C GLY A 164 7.51 25.58 -9.82
N THR A 165 7.32 25.13 -8.58
CA THR A 165 7.48 23.72 -8.21
C THR A 165 6.38 23.29 -7.25
N SER A 166 6.14 21.99 -7.17
CA SER A 166 5.21 21.38 -6.21
C SER A 166 5.82 20.12 -5.63
N PRO A 167 5.57 19.81 -4.34
CA PRO A 167 5.87 18.48 -3.83
C PRO A 167 5.10 17.44 -4.64
N VAL A 168 5.74 16.31 -4.88
CA VAL A 168 5.14 15.18 -5.58
C VAL A 168 5.58 13.89 -4.90
N ALA A 169 4.63 12.97 -4.73
CA ALA A 169 4.89 11.61 -4.31
C ALA A 169 4.34 10.66 -5.37
N TRP A 170 5.02 9.54 -5.60
CA TRP A 170 4.49 8.48 -6.43
C TRP A 170 4.84 7.13 -5.88
N GLU A 171 3.87 6.24 -5.91
CA GLU A 171 3.97 4.96 -5.24
C GLU A 171 3.20 3.89 -6.01
N GLY A 172 3.63 2.65 -5.89
CA GLY A 172 3.13 1.57 -6.69
C GLY A 172 4.06 0.38 -6.64
N PHE A 173 4.06 -0.46 -7.67
CA PHE A 173 4.84 -1.69 -7.63
C PHE A 173 5.48 -2.03 -8.98
N SER A 174 6.55 -2.81 -8.90
CA SER A 174 7.29 -3.24 -10.08
C SER A 174 6.61 -4.42 -10.78
N LEU A 175 6.22 -4.21 -12.04
CA LEU A 175 5.65 -5.26 -12.89
C LEU A 175 6.66 -6.36 -13.22
N ALA A 176 7.97 -6.11 -13.06
CA ALA A 176 9.01 -7.12 -13.27
C ALA A 176 9.05 -8.14 -12.12
N SER A 177 8.82 -7.66 -10.90
CA SER A 177 8.87 -8.46 -9.67
C SER A 177 7.54 -9.13 -9.31
N TRP A 178 6.46 -8.76 -10.00
CA TRP A 178 5.11 -9.12 -9.60
C TRP A 178 4.83 -10.61 -9.85
N THR A 179 4.65 -11.37 -8.76
CA THR A 179 4.30 -12.81 -8.73
C THR A 179 2.94 -13.04 -8.06
N ASP A 180 2.51 -14.29 -7.93
CA ASP A 180 1.36 -14.65 -7.08
C ASP A 180 1.63 -14.57 -5.57
N LEU A 181 2.90 -14.56 -5.16
CA LEU A 181 3.29 -14.59 -3.75
C LEU A 181 3.69 -13.22 -3.21
N PHE A 182 4.16 -12.30 -4.06
CA PHE A 182 4.57 -10.97 -3.63
C PHE A 182 4.64 -9.97 -4.78
N ILE A 183 4.66 -8.69 -4.40
CA ILE A 183 5.07 -7.55 -5.23
C ILE A 183 6.20 -6.80 -4.54
N ASP A 184 7.14 -6.24 -5.31
CA ASP A 184 8.05 -5.22 -4.78
C ASP A 184 7.36 -3.85 -4.93
N TYR A 185 6.86 -3.34 -3.79
CA TYR A 185 6.19 -2.05 -3.68
C TYR A 185 7.20 -0.96 -3.35
N VAL A 186 7.01 0.21 -3.94
CA VAL A 186 7.91 1.34 -3.86
C VAL A 186 7.13 2.63 -3.63
N ARG A 187 7.74 3.56 -2.89
CA ARG A 187 7.27 4.93 -2.75
C ARG A 187 8.45 5.86 -2.98
N PHE A 188 8.24 6.83 -3.85
CA PHE A 188 9.17 7.90 -4.15
C PHE A 188 8.56 9.23 -3.75
N GLU A 189 9.40 10.15 -3.32
CA GLU A 189 9.02 11.54 -3.09
C GLU A 189 10.05 12.43 -3.76
N GLY A 190 9.60 13.59 -4.23
CA GLY A 190 10.44 14.53 -4.94
C GLY A 190 9.75 15.87 -5.13
N THR A 191 10.30 16.64 -6.06
CA THR A 191 9.76 17.94 -6.45
C THR A 191 9.42 17.88 -7.93
N TYR A 192 8.17 18.19 -8.27
CA TYR A 192 7.73 18.37 -9.65
C TYR A 192 8.03 19.79 -10.08
N ASP A 193 8.70 19.92 -11.20
CA ASP A 193 9.06 21.18 -11.84
C ASP A 193 8.07 21.46 -12.99
N PHE A 194 7.31 22.55 -12.84
CA PHE A 194 6.30 22.95 -13.82
C PHE A 194 6.90 23.57 -15.09
N ASP A 195 8.16 24.03 -15.05
CA ASP A 195 8.86 24.57 -16.23
C ASP A 195 9.35 23.44 -17.14
N THR A 196 9.84 22.35 -16.54
CA THR A 196 10.34 21.19 -17.30
C THR A 196 9.31 20.07 -17.46
N CYS A 197 8.17 20.15 -16.76
CA CYS A 197 7.15 19.09 -16.69
C CYS A 197 7.69 17.74 -16.18
N THR A 198 8.67 17.77 -15.28
CA THR A 198 9.33 16.55 -14.79
C THR A 198 9.50 16.52 -13.28
N ALA A 199 9.64 15.32 -12.72
CA ALA A 199 10.06 15.13 -11.34
C ALA A 199 11.13 14.04 -11.23
N LYS A 200 12.06 14.23 -10.30
CA LYS A 200 13.08 13.23 -9.93
C LYS A 200 12.96 12.87 -8.45
N PRO A 201 13.22 11.60 -8.09
CA PRO A 201 13.11 11.17 -6.70
C PRO A 201 14.24 11.76 -5.86
N THR A 202 13.88 12.27 -4.68
CA THR A 202 14.80 12.72 -3.64
C THR A 202 14.70 11.88 -2.38
N ARG A 203 13.58 11.18 -2.17
CA ARG A 203 13.41 10.14 -1.15
C ARG A 203 12.83 8.88 -1.75
N PHE A 204 13.16 7.74 -1.14
CA PHE A 204 12.75 6.43 -1.60
C PHE A 204 12.47 5.50 -0.42
N ALA A 205 11.41 4.72 -0.53
CA ALA A 205 11.09 3.63 0.37
C ALA A 205 10.66 2.42 -0.46
N ARG A 206 10.95 1.22 0.04
CA ARG A 206 10.57 -0.03 -0.64
C ARG A 206 10.20 -1.12 0.34
N VAL A 207 9.35 -2.03 -0.11
CA VAL A 207 8.97 -3.23 0.64
C VAL A 207 8.62 -4.35 -0.32
N ARG A 208 8.99 -5.58 0.03
CA ARG A 208 8.46 -6.76 -0.63
C ARG A 208 7.16 -7.15 0.05
N ALA A 209 6.03 -6.75 -0.51
CA ALA A 209 4.73 -7.00 0.08
C ALA A 209 4.27 -8.44 -0.25
N PRO A 210 4.10 -9.33 0.75
CA PRO A 210 3.56 -10.66 0.52
C PRO A 210 2.09 -10.60 0.12
N ALA A 211 1.64 -11.62 -0.61
CA ALA A 211 0.25 -11.80 -0.97
C ALA A 211 -0.55 -12.28 0.25
N VAL A 212 -1.62 -11.55 0.57
CA VAL A 212 -2.67 -11.98 1.51
C VAL A 212 -3.76 -12.77 0.80
N VAL A 213 -4.00 -12.46 -0.48
CA VAL A 213 -4.76 -13.30 -1.41
C VAL A 213 -3.84 -13.59 -2.59
N PRO A 214 -3.36 -14.82 -2.78
CA PRO A 214 -2.39 -15.14 -3.81
C PRO A 214 -2.76 -14.59 -5.19
N GLY A 215 -1.86 -13.78 -5.76
CA GLY A 215 -2.04 -13.15 -7.08
C GLY A 215 -2.97 -11.93 -7.11
N VAL A 216 -3.74 -11.67 -6.07
CA VAL A 216 -4.80 -10.65 -6.09
C VAL A 216 -4.56 -9.52 -5.12
N ALA A 217 -4.30 -9.80 -3.84
CA ALA A 217 -4.12 -8.78 -2.83
C ALA A 217 -2.81 -8.98 -2.07
N TYR A 218 -2.09 -7.87 -1.85
CA TYR A 218 -0.78 -7.82 -1.19
C TYR A 218 -0.84 -6.84 -0.05
N ALA A 219 -0.17 -7.14 1.06
CA ALA A 219 -0.24 -6.29 2.24
C ALA A 219 1.14 -6.02 2.85
N PHE A 220 1.26 -4.86 3.48
CA PHE A 220 2.44 -4.45 4.23
C PHE A 220 2.07 -3.37 5.26
N ARG A 221 2.98 -3.08 6.18
CA ARG A 221 2.81 -2.07 7.23
C ARG A 221 3.53 -0.77 6.87
N THR A 222 3.01 0.36 7.28
CA THR A 222 3.69 1.66 7.15
C THR A 222 3.40 2.59 8.33
N CYS A 223 4.19 3.65 8.42
CA CYS A 223 4.03 4.77 9.34
C CYS A 223 3.50 5.97 8.56
N VAL A 224 2.98 7.00 9.23
CA VAL A 224 2.67 8.30 8.59
C VAL A 224 3.93 9.18 8.58
N PRO A 225 4.41 9.67 7.41
CA PRO A 225 4.03 9.30 6.04
C PRO A 225 4.71 8.01 5.53
N VAL A 226 5.87 7.65 6.09
CA VAL A 226 6.58 6.39 5.84
C VAL A 226 7.55 6.10 7.00
N CYS A 227 7.88 4.85 7.28
CA CYS A 227 8.79 4.53 8.38
C CYS A 227 10.25 4.84 8.01
N THR A 228 10.99 5.49 8.92
CA THR A 228 12.44 5.70 8.76
C THR A 228 13.26 4.46 9.13
N SER A 229 12.72 3.64 10.03
CA SER A 229 13.25 2.34 10.46
C SER A 229 12.09 1.45 10.85
N VAL A 230 12.31 0.14 10.94
CA VAL A 230 11.31 -0.81 11.43
C VAL A 230 10.92 -0.43 12.88
N PRO A 231 9.64 -0.12 13.16
CA PRO A 231 9.19 0.15 14.52
C PRO A 231 9.42 -1.05 15.44
N ALA A 232 9.66 -0.79 16.73
CA ALA A 232 9.66 -1.87 17.71
C ALA A 232 8.23 -2.44 17.84
N PRO A 233 8.07 -3.76 18.06
CA PRO A 233 6.75 -4.37 18.23
C PRO A 233 5.93 -3.64 19.29
N GLY A 234 4.70 -3.29 18.95
CA GLY A 234 3.76 -2.66 19.90
C GLY A 234 4.05 -1.21 20.25
N SER A 235 4.99 -0.56 19.57
CA SER A 235 5.45 0.78 19.96
C SER A 235 4.52 1.92 19.53
N ARG A 236 3.68 1.75 18.49
CA ARG A 236 2.86 2.84 17.90
C ARG A 236 1.60 2.35 17.18
N GLU A 237 0.74 3.31 16.83
CA GLU A 237 -0.27 3.19 15.78
C GLU A 237 0.42 2.85 14.45
N GLU A 238 -0.11 1.85 13.76
CA GLU A 238 0.44 1.34 12.51
C GLU A 238 -0.63 1.43 11.41
N LEU A 239 -0.20 1.71 10.20
CA LEU A 239 -1.07 1.71 9.03
C LEU A 239 -0.85 0.39 8.28
N LEU A 240 -1.90 -0.39 8.12
CA LEU A 240 -1.91 -1.47 7.16
C LEU A 240 -2.18 -0.90 5.76
N VAL A 241 -1.38 -1.29 4.79
CA VAL A 241 -1.64 -1.01 3.38
C VAL A 241 -2.00 -2.30 2.68
N ILE A 242 -3.11 -2.30 1.96
CA ILE A 242 -3.53 -3.38 1.07
C ILE A 242 -3.53 -2.85 -0.36
N VAL A 243 -2.82 -3.57 -1.23
CA VAL A 243 -2.74 -3.29 -2.67
C VAL A 243 -3.45 -4.42 -3.42
N GLY A 244 -4.33 -4.08 -4.34
CA GLY A 244 -5.09 -5.07 -5.11
C GLY A 244 -5.61 -4.54 -6.45
N PRO A 245 -6.52 -5.26 -7.11
CA PRO A 245 -7.11 -4.82 -8.37
C PRO A 245 -7.89 -3.51 -8.20
N PRO A 246 -8.18 -2.78 -9.29
CA PRO A 246 -9.16 -1.70 -9.26
C PRO A 246 -10.46 -2.21 -8.63
N ALA A 247 -10.92 -1.53 -7.59
CA ALA A 247 -12.04 -1.95 -6.79
C ALA A 247 -12.92 -0.78 -6.45
N LYS A 248 -14.22 -1.02 -6.38
CA LYS A 248 -15.18 -0.06 -5.82
C LYS A 248 -15.22 -0.24 -4.31
N TRP A 249 -15.08 0.87 -3.58
CA TRP A 249 -15.20 0.84 -2.14
C TRP A 249 -16.65 0.77 -1.71
N VAL A 250 -16.94 -0.10 -0.75
CA VAL A 250 -18.29 -0.27 -0.21
C VAL A 250 -18.35 0.18 1.25
N GLY A 251 -17.22 0.10 1.97
CA GLY A 251 -17.05 0.71 3.29
C GLY A 251 -15.81 0.27 4.03
N ALA A 252 -15.44 1.02 5.05
CA ALA A 252 -14.53 0.56 6.09
C ALA A 252 -15.09 0.95 7.46
N THR A 253 -14.82 0.13 8.46
CA THR A 253 -14.85 0.56 9.86
C THR A 253 -13.42 0.88 10.23
N VAL A 254 -13.20 2.07 10.75
CA VAL A 254 -11.89 2.50 11.24
C VAL A 254 -12.00 2.95 12.68
N PRO A 255 -10.95 2.83 13.50
CA PRO A 255 -11.00 3.22 14.90
C PRO A 255 -11.28 4.71 15.11
N TRP A 256 -11.13 5.53 14.06
CA TRP A 256 -11.51 6.94 14.00
C TRP A 256 -12.04 7.30 12.60
N PRO A 257 -13.30 7.76 12.47
CA PRO A 257 -13.86 8.14 11.17
C PRO A 257 -13.05 9.19 10.41
N SER A 258 -12.36 10.09 11.11
CA SER A 258 -11.48 11.11 10.51
C SER A 258 -10.26 10.53 9.80
N MET A 259 -9.90 9.28 10.08
CA MET A 259 -8.81 8.55 9.41
C MET A 259 -9.30 7.56 8.36
N GLN A 260 -10.60 7.57 8.08
CA GLN A 260 -11.16 6.84 6.95
C GLN A 260 -10.67 7.50 5.66
N THR A 261 -9.58 7.00 5.09
CA THR A 261 -9.12 7.47 3.79
C THR A 261 -9.93 6.81 2.70
N ASN A 262 -10.49 7.59 1.77
CA ASN A 262 -11.01 7.04 0.51
C ASN A 262 -9.89 6.21 -0.14
N PRO A 263 -10.12 4.93 -0.45
CA PRO A 263 -9.14 4.15 -1.17
C PRO A 263 -8.93 4.81 -2.52
N HIS A 264 -7.68 4.86 -2.93
CA HIS A 264 -7.42 5.31 -4.28
C HIS A 264 -7.81 4.18 -5.24
N VAL A 265 -8.55 4.53 -6.28
CA VAL A 265 -8.99 3.61 -7.34
C VAL A 265 -8.45 4.14 -8.66
N GLY A 266 -7.41 3.49 -9.18
CA GLY A 266 -6.82 3.76 -10.49
C GLY A 266 -6.64 2.46 -11.27
N LEU A 267 -5.45 2.23 -11.82
CA LEU A 267 -5.09 0.94 -12.43
C LEU A 267 -4.89 -0.19 -11.41
N PHE A 268 -4.85 0.17 -10.13
CA PHE A 268 -4.91 -0.71 -8.98
C PHE A 268 -5.64 0.03 -7.84
N SER A 269 -5.95 -0.69 -6.76
CA SER A 269 -6.46 -0.07 -5.54
C SER A 269 -5.40 -0.06 -4.46
N ARG A 270 -5.32 1.06 -3.74
CA ARG A 270 -4.54 1.18 -2.52
C ARG A 270 -5.44 1.58 -1.36
N ILE A 271 -5.52 0.69 -0.38
CA ILE A 271 -6.36 0.84 0.80
C ILE A 271 -5.43 0.99 2.01
N ILE A 272 -5.65 2.04 2.79
CA ILE A 272 -4.92 2.28 4.04
C ILE A 272 -5.90 2.06 5.18
N VAL A 273 -5.57 1.12 6.07
CA VAL A 273 -6.38 0.79 7.24
C VAL A 273 -5.60 1.21 8.49
N PRO A 274 -6.02 2.28 9.18
CA PRO A 274 -5.40 2.66 10.44
C PRO A 274 -5.75 1.66 11.54
N LEU A 275 -4.73 1.16 12.24
CA LEU A 275 -4.87 0.22 13.36
C LEU A 275 -4.32 0.82 14.64
N LYS A 276 -5.05 0.61 15.74
CA LYS A 276 -4.67 1.02 17.10
C LYS A 276 -5.02 -0.07 18.09
N ARG A 277 -4.27 -0.13 19.20
CA ARG A 277 -4.61 -0.93 20.38
C ARG A 277 -5.96 -0.55 20.96
N GLY A 278 -6.70 -1.55 21.42
CA GLY A 278 -8.10 -1.41 21.86
C GLY A 278 -9.08 -1.11 20.72
N GLY A 279 -8.68 -1.28 19.46
CA GLY A 279 -9.48 -0.93 18.29
C GLY A 279 -9.75 -2.12 17.37
N SER A 280 -10.73 -1.96 16.49
CA SER A 280 -10.99 -2.86 15.37
C SER A 280 -11.11 -2.06 14.09
N ALA A 281 -10.77 -2.70 12.98
CA ALA A 281 -10.97 -2.13 11.65
C ALA A 281 -11.38 -3.20 10.67
N SER A 282 -12.30 -2.86 9.78
CA SER A 282 -12.75 -3.70 8.68
C SER A 282 -12.65 -2.92 7.40
N THR A 283 -12.18 -3.54 6.33
CA THR A 283 -12.27 -2.96 4.99
C THR A 283 -12.81 -3.99 4.03
N PHE A 284 -13.75 -3.57 3.17
CA PHE A 284 -14.31 -4.44 2.15
C PHE A 284 -14.48 -3.67 0.84
N PHE A 285 -14.14 -4.34 -0.25
CA PHE A 285 -14.16 -3.75 -1.58
C PHE A 285 -14.63 -4.77 -2.61
N HIS A 286 -15.34 -4.26 -3.61
CA HIS A 286 -15.88 -5.04 -4.70
C HIS A 286 -14.99 -4.91 -5.92
N VAL A 287 -14.59 -6.06 -6.46
CA VAL A 287 -13.79 -6.16 -7.67
C VAL A 287 -14.67 -6.78 -8.75
N ALA A 288 -14.87 -6.06 -9.84
CA ALA A 288 -15.55 -6.61 -11.00
C ALA A 288 -14.64 -7.62 -11.71
N GLU A 289 -15.22 -8.68 -12.27
CA GLU A 289 -14.48 -9.67 -13.06
C GLU A 289 -13.56 -9.06 -14.14
N PRO A 290 -14.04 -8.13 -15.01
CA PRO A 290 -13.16 -7.54 -16.03
C PRO A 290 -11.99 -6.76 -15.44
N ASP A 291 -12.17 -6.09 -14.30
CA ASP A 291 -11.11 -5.33 -13.64
C ASP A 291 -10.07 -6.27 -13.02
N LEU A 292 -10.53 -7.38 -12.41
CA LEU A 292 -9.63 -8.43 -11.94
C LEU A 292 -8.83 -9.03 -13.10
N GLN A 293 -9.48 -9.39 -14.20
CA GLN A 293 -8.79 -9.96 -15.37
C GLN A 293 -7.81 -8.97 -15.99
N ALA A 294 -8.19 -7.70 -16.13
CA ALA A 294 -7.32 -6.64 -16.65
C ALA A 294 -6.12 -6.40 -15.72
N PHE A 295 -6.32 -6.43 -14.40
CA PHE A 295 -5.25 -6.34 -13.42
C PHE A 295 -4.28 -7.52 -13.57
N LEU A 296 -4.79 -8.75 -13.56
CA LEU A 296 -3.98 -9.97 -13.69
C LEU A 296 -3.24 -10.06 -15.04
N ALA A 297 -3.84 -9.56 -16.12
CA ALA A 297 -3.22 -9.53 -17.44
C ALA A 297 -1.95 -8.66 -17.50
N ARG A 298 -1.81 -7.67 -16.59
CA ARG A 298 -0.59 -6.84 -16.48
C ARG A 298 0.57 -7.58 -15.82
N ARG A 299 0.31 -8.68 -15.13
CA ARG A 299 1.33 -9.50 -14.48
C ARG A 299 2.20 -10.18 -15.53
N ARG A 300 3.47 -9.76 -15.64
CA ARG A 300 4.42 -10.33 -16.60
C ARG A 300 4.92 -11.72 -16.20
N THR A 301 4.98 -12.02 -14.89
CA THR A 301 5.36 -13.35 -14.44
C THR A 301 4.11 -14.24 -14.37
N LYS A 302 4.06 -15.26 -15.22
CA LYS A 302 3.01 -16.28 -15.15
C LYS A 302 3.45 -17.33 -14.15
N THR A 303 2.73 -17.46 -13.05
CA THR A 303 2.87 -18.64 -12.18
C THR A 303 1.95 -19.73 -12.71
N GLY A 304 2.42 -20.98 -12.67
CA GLY A 304 1.63 -22.14 -13.12
C GLY A 304 0.49 -22.52 -12.17
N ARG A 305 0.24 -21.72 -11.12
CA ARG A 305 -0.79 -21.96 -10.13
C ARG A 305 -2.08 -21.26 -10.56
N SER A 306 -3.17 -22.01 -10.57
CA SER A 306 -4.51 -21.41 -10.74
C SER A 306 -4.73 -20.42 -9.59
N LEU A 307 -5.21 -19.23 -9.94
CA LEU A 307 -5.64 -18.26 -8.94
C LEU A 307 -6.80 -18.87 -8.17
N ASP A 308 -6.69 -18.79 -6.86
CA ASP A 308 -7.70 -19.29 -5.96
C ASP A 308 -8.70 -18.14 -5.71
N VAL A 309 -9.38 -17.66 -6.76
CA VAL A 309 -10.42 -16.62 -6.64
C VAL A 309 -11.66 -17.05 -7.42
N PRO A 310 -12.88 -16.90 -6.86
CA PRO A 310 -14.11 -17.27 -7.57
C PRO A 310 -14.22 -16.57 -8.93
N SER A 311 -14.61 -17.31 -9.96
CA SER A 311 -15.03 -16.72 -11.23
C SER A 311 -16.46 -16.24 -11.07
N ALA A 312 -16.64 -14.95 -10.79
CA ALA A 312 -17.95 -14.34 -10.64
C ALA A 312 -17.93 -12.89 -11.13
N PRO A 313 -19.07 -12.36 -11.60
CA PRO A 313 -19.19 -10.97 -12.06
C PRO A 313 -18.66 -9.93 -11.06
N LEU A 314 -18.88 -10.18 -9.77
CA LEU A 314 -18.50 -9.30 -8.69
C LEU A 314 -17.99 -10.12 -7.51
N ILE A 315 -16.73 -9.87 -7.16
CA ILE A 315 -16.04 -10.52 -6.05
C ILE A 315 -15.93 -9.50 -4.92
N GLN A 316 -16.28 -9.89 -3.71
CA GLN A 316 -16.02 -9.09 -2.51
C GLN A 316 -14.76 -9.62 -1.82
N LEU A 317 -13.80 -8.73 -1.61
CA LEU A 317 -12.66 -8.95 -0.74
C LEU A 317 -12.86 -8.17 0.55
N SER A 318 -12.76 -8.84 1.69
CA SER A 318 -12.93 -8.23 3.01
C SER A 318 -11.75 -8.57 3.90
N PHE A 319 -11.34 -7.64 4.75
CA PHE A 319 -10.25 -7.80 5.70
C PHE A 319 -10.67 -7.18 7.03
N ASP A 320 -10.75 -8.02 8.05
CA ASP A 320 -11.13 -7.64 9.40
C ASP A 320 -9.94 -7.77 10.34
N PHE A 321 -9.79 -6.79 11.20
CA PHE A 321 -8.71 -6.67 12.17
C PHE A 321 -9.27 -6.32 13.53
N SER A 322 -8.74 -6.96 14.56
CA SER A 322 -8.96 -6.61 15.95
C SER A 322 -7.63 -6.50 16.65
N TRP A 323 -7.40 -5.40 17.36
CA TRP A 323 -6.21 -5.22 18.20
C TRP A 323 -6.64 -5.01 19.65
N PRO A 324 -6.77 -6.08 20.44
CA PRO A 324 -7.06 -5.96 21.86
C PRO A 324 -5.99 -5.12 22.58
N GLU A 325 -6.39 -4.37 23.61
CA GLU A 325 -5.48 -3.44 24.32
C GLU A 325 -4.29 -4.16 24.99
N GLY A 326 -4.53 -5.38 25.49
CA GLY A 326 -3.52 -6.20 26.15
C GLY A 326 -2.60 -6.96 25.19
N ASP A 327 -2.91 -6.97 23.89
CA ASP A 327 -2.20 -7.80 22.93
C ASP A 327 -1.05 -7.02 22.26
N PRO A 328 0.11 -7.68 22.03
CA PRO A 328 1.25 -7.01 21.40
C PRO A 328 0.95 -6.57 19.96
N SER A 329 0.04 -7.28 19.29
CA SER A 329 -0.19 -7.21 17.85
C SER A 329 -1.68 -7.45 17.51
N PRO A 330 -2.19 -6.91 16.39
CA PRO A 330 -3.54 -7.19 15.93
C PRO A 330 -3.68 -8.60 15.35
N VAL A 331 -4.88 -9.15 15.47
CA VAL A 331 -5.32 -10.38 14.80
C VAL A 331 -6.14 -10.01 13.58
N GLY A 332 -5.82 -10.62 12.44
CA GLY A 332 -6.51 -10.36 11.17
C GLY A 332 -7.11 -11.63 10.56
N ILE A 333 -8.24 -11.45 9.88
CA ILE A 333 -8.85 -12.45 9.00
C ILE A 333 -9.28 -11.78 7.71
N GLY A 334 -9.07 -12.44 6.58
CA GLY A 334 -9.61 -11.99 5.31
C GLY A 334 -10.62 -12.97 4.74
N PHE A 335 -11.50 -12.45 3.90
CA PHE A 335 -12.57 -13.18 3.24
C PHE A 335 -12.60 -12.85 1.75
N ALA A 336 -12.86 -13.88 0.95
CA ALA A 336 -13.21 -13.74 -0.44
C ALA A 336 -14.59 -14.35 -0.65
N GLY A 337 -15.50 -13.59 -1.25
CA GLY A 337 -16.87 -14.02 -1.50
C GLY A 337 -17.40 -13.53 -2.83
N VAL A 338 -18.53 -14.08 -3.24
CA VAL A 338 -19.26 -13.66 -4.43
C VAL A 338 -20.46 -12.84 -3.98
N VAL A 339 -20.75 -11.74 -4.68
CA VAL A 339 -21.97 -10.95 -4.42
C VAL A 339 -23.10 -11.49 -5.31
N PRO A 340 -24.12 -12.16 -4.76
CA PRO A 340 -25.20 -12.75 -5.56
C PRO A 340 -26.00 -11.69 -6.30
N GLY A 341 -26.48 -12.02 -7.49
CA GLY A 341 -27.37 -11.14 -8.26
C GLY A 341 -26.73 -9.86 -8.79
N ALA A 342 -25.41 -9.70 -8.65
CA ALA A 342 -24.70 -8.62 -9.33
C ALA A 342 -24.81 -8.82 -10.85
N PRO A 343 -25.36 -7.86 -11.61
CA PRO A 343 -25.46 -7.99 -13.06
C PRO A 343 -24.07 -8.22 -13.64
N GLY A 344 -23.93 -9.28 -14.45
CA GLY A 344 -22.76 -9.50 -15.28
C GLY A 344 -22.42 -8.22 -16.02
N SER A 345 -21.24 -7.65 -15.78
CA SER A 345 -20.80 -6.38 -16.38
C SER A 345 -20.43 -6.55 -17.86
N SER A 346 -21.25 -7.26 -18.64
CA SER A 346 -21.13 -7.29 -20.10
C SER A 346 -21.74 -6.01 -20.67
N GLY A 347 -20.99 -4.92 -20.62
CA GLY A 347 -21.23 -3.75 -21.48
C GLY A 347 -22.16 -2.64 -20.96
N ALA A 348 -22.60 -2.67 -19.70
CA ALA A 348 -23.32 -1.55 -19.10
C ALA A 348 -22.39 -0.77 -18.15
N THR A 349 -22.06 0.46 -18.53
CA THR A 349 -21.61 1.49 -17.61
C THR A 349 -22.63 1.57 -16.46
N SER A 350 -22.20 1.16 -15.27
CA SER A 350 -22.73 1.59 -13.97
C SER A 350 -24.25 1.49 -13.72
N VAL A 351 -24.72 0.33 -13.23
CA VAL A 351 -25.98 0.26 -12.43
C VAL A 351 -25.70 0.34 -10.92
N TYR A 352 -24.44 0.23 -10.51
CA TYR A 352 -24.00 0.62 -9.16
C TYR A 352 -23.41 2.02 -9.23
N ASP A 353 -24.29 2.99 -9.49
CA ASP A 353 -24.02 4.39 -9.26
C ASP A 353 -24.20 4.64 -7.75
N PHE A 354 -23.10 4.54 -7.01
CA PHE A 354 -23.01 5.00 -5.63
C PHE A 354 -22.54 6.46 -5.57
N SER A 355 -22.80 7.26 -6.63
CA SER A 355 -22.52 8.68 -6.57
C SER A 355 -23.33 9.33 -5.45
N ASP A 356 -22.60 10.06 -4.61
CA ASP A 356 -23.07 11.20 -3.83
C ASP A 356 -23.95 10.98 -2.59
N ASP A 357 -23.50 10.11 -1.68
CA ASP A 357 -23.60 10.44 -0.24
C ASP A 357 -22.22 10.87 0.30
N VAL A 358 -21.60 11.84 -0.37
CA VAL A 358 -20.58 12.66 0.28
C VAL A 358 -21.34 13.54 1.27
N VAL A 359 -21.20 13.25 2.56
CA VAL A 359 -21.60 14.18 3.61
C VAL A 359 -20.81 15.47 3.35
N GLU A 360 -21.48 16.51 2.84
CA GLU A 360 -20.95 17.87 2.85
C GLU A 360 -20.64 18.23 4.30
N ALA A 361 -19.39 18.03 4.72
CA ALA A 361 -18.88 18.67 5.90
C ALA A 361 -18.90 20.17 5.62
N ALA A 362 -19.89 20.86 6.18
CA ALA A 362 -20.01 22.31 6.12
C ALA A 362 -18.67 22.96 6.49
N LEU A 363 -17.99 23.50 5.48
CA LEU A 363 -16.87 24.39 5.68
C LEU A 363 -17.43 25.69 6.27
N ALA A 364 -17.30 25.82 7.59
CA ALA A 364 -17.44 27.11 8.25
C ALA A 364 -16.41 28.06 7.63
N THR A 365 -16.93 29.07 6.91
CA THR A 365 -16.16 30.22 6.42
C THR A 365 -15.83 31.12 7.62
N PRO A 366 -14.64 31.76 7.67
CA PRO A 366 -14.18 32.55 8.81
C PRO A 366 -15.08 33.72 9.21
#